data_AF-A0A383D9C6-F1
#
_entry.id   AF-A0A383D9C6-F1
#
_cell.length_a   1.000
_cell.length_b   1.000
_cell.length_c   1.000
_cell.angle_alpha   90.00
_cell.angle_beta   90.00
_cell.angle_gamma   90.00
#
_symmetry.space_group_name_H-M   'P 1'
#
loop_
_entity.id
_entity.type
_entity.pdbx_description
1 polymer ?
#
loop_
_entity_poly.entity_id
_entity_poly.type
_entity_poly.pdbx_seq_one_letter_code
_entity_poly.pdbx_strand_id
1 'polypeptide(L)' 'MENIYLVEPSFLYEDIQVRLPYSTGLIWSHCKTNKIIEKNYKLSDILFVRDEIDKFVDNIHNPSVIGFSCFVWNWAFN' A
#
# COMPACT_ATOMS: atom_id res chain seq x y z
N MET A 1 11.90 7.92 11.98
CA MET A 1 11.48 7.66 10.60
C MET A 1 9.98 7.49 10.62
N GLU A 2 9.30 8.34 9.88
CA GLU A 2 7.85 8.38 9.71
C GLU A 2 7.35 7.15 8.95
N ASN A 3 6.19 6.63 9.34
CA ASN A 3 5.62 5.40 8.79
C ASN A 3 4.79 5.72 7.54
N ILE A 4 5.14 5.10 6.41
CA ILE A 4 4.34 5.15 5.18
C ILE A 4 3.70 3.79 4.94
N TYR A 5 2.41 3.81 4.61
CA TYR A 5 1.70 2.67 4.06
C TYR A 5 1.29 2.98 2.61
N LEU A 6 1.43 2.00 1.73
CA LEU A 6 0.90 2.08 0.37
C LEU A 6 -0.21 1.06 0.20
N VAL A 7 -1.25 1.43 -0.54
CA VAL A 7 -2.48 0.65 -0.68
C VAL A 7 -2.73 0.42 -2.16
N GLU A 8 -2.78 -0.85 -2.57
CA GLU A 8 -3.05 -1.27 -3.95
C GLU A 8 -3.96 -2.50 -3.94
N PRO A 9 -5.25 -2.33 -3.59
CA PRO A 9 -6.14 -3.46 -3.38
C PRO A 9 -6.27 -4.25 -4.68
N SER A 10 -6.00 -5.55 -4.60
CA SER A 10 -6.04 -6.48 -5.71
C SER A 10 -7.09 -7.55 -5.44
N PHE A 11 -7.78 -7.99 -6.50
CA PHE A 11 -8.71 -9.10 -6.39
C PHE A 11 -7.95 -10.41 -6.20
N LEU A 12 -8.50 -11.28 -5.34
CA LEU A 12 -8.08 -12.67 -5.28
C LEU A 12 -8.66 -13.40 -6.50
N TYR A 13 -7.78 -13.98 -7.29
CA TYR A 13 -8.13 -14.85 -8.41
C TYR A 13 -8.17 -16.28 -7.91
N GLU A 14 -9.31 -16.95 -8.09
CA GLU A 14 -9.54 -18.33 -7.64
C GLU A 14 -9.25 -18.55 -6.14
N ASP A 15 -9.39 -17.50 -5.32
CA ASP A 15 -9.12 -17.48 -3.87
C ASP A 15 -7.67 -17.83 -3.45
N ILE A 16 -6.74 -17.97 -4.40
CA ILE A 16 -5.35 -18.40 -4.14
C ILE A 16 -4.28 -17.52 -4.80
N GLN A 17 -4.64 -16.66 -5.75
CA GLN A 17 -3.70 -15.83 -6.49
C GLN A 17 -3.98 -14.34 -6.29
N VAL A 18 -2.93 -13.57 -6.01
CA VAL A 18 -2.98 -12.12 -5.93
C VAL A 18 -1.93 -11.51 -6.83
N ARG A 19 -2.24 -10.37 -7.47
CA ARG A 19 -1.25 -9.66 -8.28
C ARG A 19 -0.28 -8.91 -7.37
N LEU A 20 1.01 -8.99 -7.70
CA LEU A 20 2.03 -8.19 -7.04
C LEU A 20 1.70 -6.69 -7.20
N PRO A 21 1.80 -5.88 -6.13
CA PRO A 21 1.46 -4.46 -6.17
C PRO A 21 2.59 -3.65 -6.82
N TYR A 22 2.69 -3.76 -8.13
CA TYR A 22 3.83 -3.25 -8.89
C TYR A 22 3.88 -1.72 -8.93
N SER A 23 2.74 -1.04 -9.03
CA SER A 23 2.69 0.41 -9.15
C SER A 23 3.17 1.10 -7.87
N THR A 24 2.65 0.67 -6.71
CA THR A 24 3.10 1.15 -5.40
C THR A 24 4.55 0.76 -5.10
N GLY A 25 4.99 -0.43 -5.51
CA GLY A 25 6.40 -0.83 -5.43
C GLY A 25 7.34 0.09 -6.23
N LEU A 26 6.95 0.46 -7.46
CA LEU A 26 7.70 1.41 -8.29
C LEU A 26 7.77 2.80 -7.65
N ILE A 27 6.66 3.30 -7.12
CA ILE A 27 6.61 4.61 -6.43
C ILE A 27 7.59 4.59 -5.26
N TRP A 28 7.55 3.57 -4.40
CA TRP A 28 8.45 3.49 -3.27
C TRP A 28 9.92 3.40 -3.70
N SER A 29 10.22 2.59 -4.72
CA SER A 29 11.57 2.49 -5.29
C SER A 29 12.08 3.84 -5.79
N HIS A 30 11.23 4.63 -6.46
CA HIS A 30 11.57 5.99 -6.87
C HIS A 30 11.75 6.92 -5.66
N CYS A 31 10.89 6.84 -4.64
CA CYS A 31 11.03 7.61 -3.40
C CYS A 31 12.39 7.38 -2.71
N LYS A 32 12.92 6.16 -2.77
CA LYS A 32 14.26 5.83 -2.24
C LYS A 32 15.41 6.56 -2.95
N THR A 33 15.19 7.10 -4.16
CA THR A 33 16.19 7.94 -4.86
C THR A 33 16.25 9.37 -4.31
N ASN A 34 15.24 9.81 -3.56
CA ASN A 34 15.20 11.12 -2.92
C ASN A 34 15.76 11.05 -1.49
N LYS A 35 16.89 11.71 -1.24
CA LYS A 35 17.58 11.70 0.07
C LYS A 35 16.73 12.19 1.23
N ILE A 36 15.80 13.12 1.00
CA ILE A 36 14.89 13.62 2.04
C ILE A 36 13.91 12.51 2.43
N ILE A 37 13.32 11.83 1.44
CA ILE A 37 12.37 10.75 1.71
C ILE A 37 13.10 9.58 2.36
N GLU A 38 14.25 9.19 1.80
CA GLU A 38 15.07 8.08 2.30
C GLU A 38 15.45 8.21 3.77
N LYS A 39 15.82 9.43 4.20
CA LYS A 39 16.25 9.71 5.57
C LYS A 39 15.09 9.79 6.56
N ASN A 40 13.92 10.27 6.12
CA ASN A 40 12.83 10.62 7.03
C ASN A 40 11.72 9.58 7.08
N TYR A 41 11.53 8.75 6.05
CA TYR A 41 10.40 7.85 5.93
C TYR A 41 10.82 6.40 5.73
N LYS A 42 10.02 5.47 6.25
CA LYS A 42 10.10 4.03 5.95
C LYS A 42 8.77 3.53 5.41
N LEU A 43 8.84 2.62 4.44
CA LEU A 43 7.68 1.84 4.02
C LEU A 43 7.43 0.77 5.09
N SER A 44 6.32 0.92 5.81
CA SER A 44 5.89 -0.03 6.84
C SER A 44 5.26 -1.26 6.21
N ASP A 45 4.38 -1.07 5.22
CA ASP A 45 3.78 -2.17 4.45
C ASP A 45 3.21 -1.67 3.11
N ILE A 46 3.03 -2.61 2.18
CA ILE A 46 2.14 -2.44 1.02
C ILE A 46 0.95 -3.36 1.25
N LEU A 47 -0.23 -2.78 1.40
CA LEU A 47 -1.47 -3.50 1.64
C LEU A 47 -2.18 -3.71 0.30
N PHE A 48 -2.13 -4.94 -0.23
CA PHE A 48 -2.60 -5.24 -1.59
C PHE A 48 -3.52 -6.46 -1.72
N VAL A 49 -3.61 -7.30 -0.70
CA VAL A 49 -4.64 -8.34 -0.64
C VAL A 49 -5.92 -7.69 -0.16
N ARG A 50 -7.00 -7.75 -0.95
CA ARG A 50 -8.31 -7.26 -0.51
C ARG A 50 -8.86 -8.21 0.56
N ASP A 51 -9.14 -7.67 1.73
CA ASP A 51 -9.81 -8.31 2.86
C ASP A 51 -10.86 -7.33 3.43
N GLU A 52 -11.55 -7.71 4.48
CA GLU A 52 -12.45 -6.83 5.24
C GLU A 52 -11.72 -5.55 5.67
N ILE A 53 -12.40 -4.41 5.53
CA ILE A 53 -11.80 -3.08 5.79
C ILE A 53 -11.28 -2.96 7.23
N ASP A 54 -11.93 -3.59 8.20
CA ASP A 54 -11.52 -3.56 9.60
C ASP A 54 -10.16 -4.24 9.77
N LYS A 55 -9.96 -5.43 9.17
CA LYS A 55 -8.66 -6.11 9.17
C LYS A 55 -7.58 -5.31 8.44
N PHE A 56 -7.97 -4.58 7.40
CA PHE A 56 -7.05 -3.71 6.68
C PHE A 56 -6.55 -2.57 7.60
N VAL A 57 -7.46 -1.94 8.34
CA VAL A 57 -7.15 -0.86 9.30
C VAL A 57 -6.33 -1.39 10.49
N ASP A 58 -6.61 -2.60 10.96
CA ASP A 58 -5.89 -3.21 12.08
C ASP A 58 -4.38 -3.38 11.81
N ASN A 59 -3.96 -3.52 10.54
CA ASN A 59 -2.55 -3.62 10.16
C ASN A 59 -1.82 -2.25 10.11
N ILE A 60 -2.55 -1.15 10.30
CA ILE A 60 -2.01 0.21 10.19
C ILE A 60 -1.71 0.75 11.59
N HIS A 61 -0.43 0.86 11.91
CA HIS A 61 0.02 1.29 13.24
C HIS A 61 0.79 2.62 13.17
N ASN A 62 0.22 3.66 13.77
CA ASN A 62 0.79 5.01 13.85
C ASN A 62 1.30 5.52 12.47
N PRO A 63 0.42 5.60 11.44
CA PRO A 63 0.82 6.04 10.10
C PRO A 63 1.07 7.54 10.08
N SER A 64 2.11 7.97 9.37
CA SER A 64 2.35 9.38 9.08
C SER A 64 1.77 9.76 7.71
N VAL A 65 1.79 8.81 6.75
CA VAL A 65 1.23 8.96 5.41
C VAL A 65 0.64 7.62 4.95
N ILE A 66 -0.52 7.67 4.29
CA ILE A 66 -1.12 6.53 3.59
C ILE A 66 -1.38 6.94 2.15
N GLY A 67 -0.81 6.21 1.19
CA GLY A 67 -0.99 6.45 -0.25
C GLY A 67 -1.90 5.40 -0.88
N PHE A 68 -2.98 5.83 -1.53
CA PHE A 68 -3.93 4.93 -2.20
C PHE A 68 -3.71 4.93 -3.72
N SER A 69 -3.37 3.76 -4.26
CA SER A 69 -3.36 3.46 -5.69
C SER A 69 -4.75 2.97 -6.10
N CYS A 70 -5.63 3.90 -6.42
CA CYS A 70 -7.00 3.59 -6.84
C CYS A 70 -7.09 3.52 -8.38
N PHE A 71 -7.60 2.40 -8.89
CA PHE A 71 -7.97 2.23 -10.29
C PHE A 71 -9.50 2.21 -10.44
N VAL A 72 -10.00 2.32 -11.68
CA VAL A 72 -11.43 2.47 -12.02
C VAL A 72 -12.35 1.42 -11.38
N TRP A 73 -11.81 0.24 -11.04
CA TRP A 73 -12.56 -0.87 -10.45
C TRP A 73 -12.38 -1.05 -8.94
N ASN A 74 -11.58 -0.18 -8.29
CA ASN A 74 -11.19 -0.29 -6.87
C ASN A 74 -11.34 1.04 -6.11
N TRP A 75 -12.14 1.97 -6.62
CA TRP A 75 -12.31 3.31 -6.02
C TRP A 75 -13.15 3.27 -4.72
N ALA A 76 -13.90 2.21 -4.49
CA ALA A 76 -14.63 1.95 -3.26
C ALA A 76 -14.24 0.56 -2.71
N PHE A 77 -13.94 0.50 -1.42
CA PHE A 77 -13.70 -0.77 -0.72
C PHE A 77 -15.00 -1.58 -0.54
N ASN A 78 -16.17 -0.91 -0.56
CA ASN A 78 -17.52 -1.47 -0.46
C ASN A 78 -18.37 -1.15 -1.69
#